data_AF-A0A7J7LAV3-F1
#
_entry.id   AF-A0A7J7LAV3-F1
#
_cell.length_a   1.000
_cell.length_b   1.000
_cell.length_c   1.000
_cell.angle_alpha   90.00
_cell.angle_beta   90.00
_cell.angle_gamma   90.00
#
_symmetry.space_group_name_H-M   'P 1'
#
loop_
_entity.id
_entity.type
_entity.pdbx_description
1 polymer ?
#
loop_
_entity_poly.entity_id
_entity_poly.type
_entity_poly.pdbx_seq_one_letter_code
_entity_poly.pdbx_strand_id
1 'polypeptide(L)'
;MLKQKFCKRNGGLHLEQQISSGDGNAEKSRIFVTQELERATDNFNESRVLGRGGFDTVYKGMLSDGRIVAIKKFKTVDESRIGQFINELILLSNQP
;
A
#
# COMPACT_ATOMS: atom_id res chain seq x y z
N MET A 1 -18.23 5.62 5.09
CA MET A 1 -18.75 4.23 5.07
C MET A 1 -18.19 3.37 3.92
N LEU A 2 -17.98 3.89 2.70
CA LEU A 2 -17.41 3.08 1.59
C LEU A 2 -15.95 2.66 1.80
N LYS A 3 -15.07 3.57 2.23
CA LYS A 3 -13.63 3.29 2.43
C LYS A 3 -13.35 2.17 3.44
N GLN A 4 -14.11 2.10 4.53
CA GLN A 4 -13.98 1.07 5.55
C GLN A 4 -14.44 -0.31 5.04
N LYS A 5 -15.48 -0.36 4.19
CA LYS A 5 -15.95 -1.60 3.55
C LYS A 5 -14.92 -2.16 2.57
N PHE A 6 -14.26 -1.30 1.78
CA PHE A 6 -13.18 -1.73 0.89
C PHE A 6 -11.94 -2.21 1.66
N CYS A 7 -11.55 -1.55 2.75
CA CYS A 7 -10.45 -2.02 3.60
C CYS A 7 -10.73 -3.44 4.14
N LYS A 8 -11.92 -3.67 4.70
CA LYS A 8 -12.28 -5.00 5.24
C LYS A 8 -12.39 -6.09 4.17
N ARG A 9 -12.85 -5.76 2.96
CA ARG A 9 -13.04 -6.71 1.85
C ARG A 9 -11.75 -7.03 1.09
N ASN A 10 -10.78 -6.11 1.09
CA ASN A 10 -9.54 -6.21 0.31
C ASN A 10 -8.34 -6.69 1.15
N GLY A 11 -8.59 -7.48 2.20
CA GLY A 11 -7.53 -8.03 3.05
C GLY A 11 -7.03 -7.11 4.17
N GLY A 12 -7.63 -5.93 4.36
CA GLY A 12 -7.26 -5.00 5.43
C GLY A 12 -7.49 -5.56 6.84
N LEU A 13 -8.46 -6.47 7.01
CA LEU A 13 -8.62 -7.22 8.28
C LEU A 13 -7.45 -8.18 8.54
N HIS A 14 -6.92 -8.82 7.48
CA HIS A 14 -5.79 -9.75 7.60
C HIS A 14 -4.49 -8.98 7.87
N LEU A 15 -4.34 -7.80 7.26
CA LEU A 15 -3.25 -6.87 7.54
C LEU A 15 -3.33 -6.31 8.98
N GLU A 16 -4.52 -5.92 9.45
CA GLU A 16 -4.73 -5.52 10.86
C GLU A 16 -4.37 -6.63 11.84
N GLN A 17 -4.74 -7.88 11.54
CA GLN A 17 -4.41 -9.04 12.36
C GLN A 17 -2.90 -9.28 12.43
N GLN A 18 -2.18 -9.29 11.31
CA GLN A 18 -0.72 -9.48 11.32
C GLN A 18 0.04 -8.35 12.04
N ILE A 19 -0.46 -7.12 11.97
CA ILE A 19 0.10 -5.98 12.71
C ILE A 19 -0.22 -6.08 14.22
N SER A 20 -1.40 -6.62 14.59
CA SER A 20 -1.86 -6.72 15.98
C SER A 20 -1.32 -7.95 16.72
N SER A 21 -0.93 -9.01 16.02
CA SER A 21 -0.50 -10.28 16.62
C SER A 21 0.87 -10.26 17.28
N GLY A 22 1.61 -9.14 17.24
CA GLY A 22 2.75 -8.90 18.14
C GLY A 22 3.91 -9.91 18.04
N ASP A 23 3.99 -10.69 16.95
CA ASP A 23 5.05 -11.69 16.77
C ASP A 23 6.29 -11.00 16.19
N GLY A 24 7.13 -10.45 17.07
CA GLY A 24 8.58 -10.20 16.91
C GLY A 24 9.09 -9.28 15.77
N ASN A 25 8.24 -8.79 14.87
CA ASN A 25 8.66 -8.03 13.67
C ASN A 25 7.76 -6.81 13.37
N ALA A 26 7.00 -6.36 14.39
CA ALA A 26 6.04 -5.25 14.31
C ALA A 26 6.66 -3.88 13.90
N GLU A 27 7.99 -3.80 13.79
CA GLU A 27 8.73 -2.65 13.26
C GLU A 27 8.67 -2.53 11.71
N LYS A 28 8.35 -3.60 10.96
CA LYS A 28 8.48 -3.59 9.48
C LYS A 28 7.27 -3.03 8.72
N SER A 29 6.07 -2.98 9.32
CA SER A 29 4.83 -2.63 8.59
C SER A 29 4.02 -1.55 9.31
N ARG A 30 3.84 -0.40 8.65
CA ARG A 30 3.06 0.75 9.16
C ARG A 30 1.86 1.03 8.26
N ILE A 31 0.72 1.34 8.89
CA ILE A 31 -0.47 1.82 8.17
C ILE A 31 -0.32 3.32 7.91
N PHE A 32 -0.52 3.73 6.66
CA PHE A 32 -0.57 5.12 6.24
C PHE A 32 -1.98 5.48 5.80
N VAL A 33 -2.44 6.68 6.17
CA VAL A 33 -3.70 7.21 5.65
C VAL A 33 -3.50 7.79 4.25
N THR A 34 -4.55 7.80 3.43
CA THR A 34 -4.46 8.25 2.03
C THR A 34 -3.84 9.64 1.89
N GLN A 35 -4.20 10.58 2.79
CA GLN A 35 -3.68 11.95 2.78
C GLN A 35 -2.16 12.02 2.98
N GLU A 36 -1.58 11.11 3.77
CA GLU A 36 -0.12 11.04 3.93
C GLU A 36 0.56 10.65 2.63
N LEU A 37 0.00 9.66 1.92
CA LEU A 37 0.51 9.19 0.64
C LEU A 37 0.33 10.23 -0.47
N GLU A 38 -0.81 10.93 -0.49
CA GLU A 38 -1.07 12.05 -1.40
C GLU A 38 -0.02 13.14 -1.19
N ARG A 39 0.20 13.60 0.05
CA ARG A 39 1.23 14.60 0.35
C ARG A 39 2.63 14.11 -0.03
N ALA A 40 2.96 12.86 0.27
CA ALA A 40 4.28 12.30 -0.03
C ALA A 40 4.58 12.26 -1.54
N THR A 41 3.55 12.09 -2.36
CA THR A 41 3.65 11.93 -3.82
C THR A 41 3.22 13.17 -4.60
N ASP A 42 2.98 14.31 -3.92
CA ASP A 42 2.41 15.51 -4.54
C ASP A 42 1.12 15.20 -5.32
N ASN A 43 0.16 14.57 -4.64
CA ASN A 43 -1.11 14.10 -5.19
C ASN A 43 -0.94 13.09 -6.35
N PHE A 44 0.01 12.15 -6.21
CA PHE A 44 0.38 11.20 -7.26
C PHE A 44 0.76 11.89 -8.57
N ASN A 45 1.61 12.92 -8.49
CA ASN A 45 2.08 13.68 -9.64
C ASN A 45 2.81 12.77 -10.66
N GLU A 46 2.46 12.89 -11.94
CA GLU A 46 3.08 12.13 -13.03
C GLU A 46 4.59 12.36 -13.14
N SER A 47 5.09 13.55 -12.78
CA SER A 47 6.54 13.84 -12.74
C SER A 47 7.30 13.02 -11.71
N ARG A 48 6.60 12.41 -10.74
CA ARG A 48 7.18 11.56 -9.69
C ARG A 48 7.10 10.08 -10.02
N VAL A 49 6.64 9.71 -11.22
CA VAL A 49 6.57 8.30 -11.63
C VAL A 49 7.98 7.74 -11.78
N LEU A 50 8.25 6.65 -11.04
CA LEU A 50 9.48 5.85 -11.17
C LEU A 50 9.31 4.74 -12.21
N GLY A 51 8.08 4.25 -12.40
CA GLY A 51 7.78 3.21 -13.36
C GLY A 51 6.28 2.95 -13.48
N ARG A 52 5.87 2.41 -14.63
CA ARG A 52 4.49 2.00 -14.89
C ARG A 52 4.50 0.50 -15.22
N GLY A 53 3.78 -0.28 -14.42
CA GLY A 53 3.42 -1.65 -14.78
C GLY A 53 2.15 -1.68 -15.62
N GLY A 54 1.67 -2.89 -15.96
CA GLY A 54 0.41 -3.06 -16.68
C GLY A 54 -0.77 -2.43 -15.94
N PHE A 55 -0.87 -2.69 -14.63
CA PHE A 55 -2.03 -2.32 -13.80
C PHE A 55 -1.68 -1.44 -12.60
N ASP A 56 -0.40 -1.07 -12.46
CA ASP A 56 0.09 -0.28 -11.35
C ASP A 56 0.97 0.87 -11.85
N THR A 57 1.22 1.81 -10.95
CA THR A 57 2.19 2.87 -11.15
C THR A 57 2.94 3.07 -9.86
N VAL A 58 4.26 3.14 -9.96
CA VAL A 58 5.16 3.35 -8.83
C VAL A 58 5.59 4.80 -8.83
N TYR A 59 5.36 5.48 -7.71
CA TYR A 59 5.67 6.89 -7.51
C TYR A 59 6.81 7.03 -6.51
N LYS A 60 7.65 8.05 -6.70
CA LYS A 60 8.62 8.53 -5.71
C LYS A 60 7.88 9.36 -4.67
N GLY A 61 7.87 8.86 -3.42
CA GLY A 61 7.33 9.55 -2.26
C GLY A 61 8.41 10.11 -1.34
N MET A 62 8.09 11.20 -0.65
CA MET A 62 8.85 11.67 0.52
C MET A 62 7.93 11.71 1.74
N LEU A 63 8.20 10.88 2.73
CA LEU A 63 7.45 10.87 3.99
C LEU A 63 7.75 12.12 4.82
N SER A 64 6.90 12.41 5.81
CA SER A 64 7.08 13.58 6.69
C SER A 64 8.32 13.52 7.56
N ASP A 65 8.87 12.33 7.78
CA ASP A 65 10.15 12.11 8.47
C ASP A 65 11.36 12.28 7.53
N GLY A 66 11.14 12.66 6.27
CA GLY A 66 12.19 12.88 5.26
C GLY A 66 12.63 11.62 4.51
N ARG A 67 12.11 10.42 4.87
CA ARG A 67 12.47 9.19 4.15
C ARG A 67 11.89 9.20 2.73
N ILE A 68 12.72 8.77 1.78
CA ILE A 68 12.33 8.61 0.37
C ILE A 68 11.88 7.16 0.16
N VAL A 69 10.69 6.98 -0.42
CA VAL A 69 10.05 5.67 -0.57
C VAL A 69 9.48 5.49 -1.98
N ALA A 70 9.30 4.25 -2.41
CA ALA A 70 8.52 3.90 -3.59
C ALA A 70 7.08 3.57 -3.17
N ILE A 71 6.09 4.24 -3.76
CA ILE A 71 4.67 4.05 -3.47
C ILE A 71 4.00 3.45 -4.70
N LYS A 72 3.59 2.17 -4.60
CA LYS A 72 2.85 1.46 -5.65
C LYS A 72 1.35 1.75 -5.52
N LYS A 73 0.75 2.31 -6.57
CA LYS A 73 -0.69 2.57 -6.67
C LYS A 73 -1.28 1.74 -7.80
N PHE A 74 -2.29 0.94 -7.50
CA PHE A 74 -3.02 0.16 -8.50
C PHE A 74 -4.08 1.05 -9.18
N LYS A 75 -4.21 0.91 -10.50
CA LYS A 75 -5.28 1.55 -11.27
C LYS A 75 -6.61 0.91 -10.85
N THR A 76 -7.64 1.71 -10.64
CA THR A 76 -8.95 1.26 -10.13
C THR A 76 -9.59 0.24 -11.07
N VAL A 77 -9.53 -1.08 -10.79
CA VAL A 77 -10.37 -2.07 -11.50
C VAL A 77 -10.54 -3.40 -10.75
N ASP A 78 -11.79 -3.87 -10.77
CA ASP A 78 -12.33 -5.23 -10.62
C ASP A 78 -12.00 -6.06 -9.36
N GLU A 79 -13.02 -6.69 -8.75
CA GLU A 79 -12.91 -7.48 -7.52
C GLU A 79 -11.94 -8.67 -7.67
N SER A 80 -11.83 -9.22 -8.89
CA SER A 80 -10.92 -10.32 -9.22
C SER A 80 -9.43 -9.98 -9.02
N ARG A 81 -9.08 -8.69 -9.11
CA ARG A 81 -7.67 -8.23 -9.04
C ARG A 81 -7.23 -7.82 -7.64
N ILE A 82 -8.19 -7.56 -6.76
CA ILE A 82 -7.93 -7.34 -5.33
C ILE A 82 -7.24 -8.58 -4.72
N GLY A 83 -7.65 -9.79 -5.12
CA GLY A 83 -7.01 -11.03 -4.65
C GLY A 83 -5.53 -11.12 -5.06
N GLN A 84 -5.18 -10.70 -6.28
CA GLN A 84 -3.79 -10.68 -6.75
C GLN A 84 -2.94 -9.70 -5.95
N PHE A 85 -3.49 -8.53 -5.61
CA PHE A 85 -2.82 -7.55 -4.76
C PHE A 85 -2.52 -8.10 -3.36
N ILE A 86 -3.49 -8.77 -2.74
CA ILE A 86 -3.31 -9.38 -1.42
C ILE A 86 -2.23 -10.47 -1.49
N ASN A 87 -2.24 -11.31 -2.52
CA ASN A 87 -1.22 -12.35 -2.68
C ASN A 87 0.20 -11.76 -2.85
N GLU A 88 0.35 -10.69 -3.63
CA GLU A 88 1.63 -10.00 -3.77
C GLU A 88 2.09 -9.41 -2.43
N LEU A 89 1.18 -8.77 -1.68
CA LEU A 89 1.49 -8.24 -0.35
C LEU A 89 1.96 -9.32 0.63
N ILE A 90 1.28 -10.46 0.69
CA ILE A 90 1.63 -11.58 1.56
C ILE A 90 2.99 -12.18 1.16
N LEU A 91 3.26 -12.29 -0.15
CA LEU A 91 4.54 -12.82 -0.62
C LEU A 91 5.70 -11.90 -0.20
N LEU A 92 5.53 -10.57 -0.35
CA LEU A 92 6.56 -9.59 0.01
C LEU A 92 6.77 -9.49 1.52
N SER A 93 5.73 -9.67 2.34
CA SER A 93 5.86 -9.63 3.80
C SER A 93 6.57 -10.86 4.37
N ASN A 94 6.62 -11.96 3.62
CA ASN A 94 7.18 -13.25 4.04
C ASN A 94 8.59 -13.53 3.49
N GLN A 95 9.23 -12.57 2.81
CA GLN A 95 10.66 -12.70 2.50
C GLN A 95 11.50 -12.41 3.76
N PRO A 96 12.48 -13.27 4.09
CA PRO A 96 13.33 -13.11 5.28
C PRO A 96 14.13 -11.79 5.25
#